data_AF-A0A355ET03-F1
#
_entry.id   AF-A0A355ET03-F1
#
_cell.length_a   1.000
_cell.length_b   1.000
_cell.length_c   1.000
_cell.angle_alpha   90.00
_cell.angle_beta   90.00
_cell.angle_gamma   90.00
#
_symmetry.space_group_name_H-M   'P 1'
#
loop_
_entity.id
_entity.type
_entity.pdbx_description
1 polymer ?
#
loop_
_entity_poly.entity_id
_entity_poly.type
_entity_poly.pdbx_seq_one_letter_code
_entity_poly.pdbx_strand_id
1 'polypeptide(L)'
;MKREEELIKAGWEKRFVACEPRLSEMAEMYEEIGFEVHLEPLPAKEELEAAEASSCDEKACSACFEVDPERYRIIFTRRSGK
;
A
#
# COMPACT_ATOMS: atom_id res chain seq x y z
N MET A 1 -2.46 8.32 7.41
CA MET A 1 -1.16 8.58 6.75
C MET A 1 0.05 8.44 7.67
N LYS A 2 -0.08 8.60 9.00
CA LYS A 2 1.07 8.46 9.93
C LYS A 2 1.86 7.17 9.71
N ARG A 3 1.16 6.06 9.52
CA ARG A 3 1.78 4.75 9.36
C ARG A 3 2.63 4.62 8.10
N GLU A 4 2.13 5.14 6.97
CA GLU A 4 2.88 5.20 5.72
C GLU A 4 4.14 6.07 5.88
N GLU A 5 4.01 7.24 6.49
CA GLU A 5 5.14 8.13 6.76
C GLU A 5 6.19 7.48 7.67
N GLU A 6 5.76 6.71 8.68
CA GLU A 6 6.65 5.94 9.57
C GLU A 6 7.42 4.86 8.81
N LEU A 7 6.74 4.12 7.93
CA LEU A 7 7.37 3.10 7.08
C LEU A 7 8.40 3.73 6.14
N ILE A 8 8.06 4.84 5.48
CA ILE A 8 8.98 5.56 4.60
C ILE A 8 10.20 6.06 5.39
N LYS A 9 10.01 6.62 6.59
CA LYS A 9 11.11 7.04 7.47
C LYS A 9 11.97 5.86 7.94
N ALA A 10 11.39 4.66 8.07
CA ALA A 10 12.10 3.43 8.41
C ALA A 10 12.78 2.76 7.18
N GLY A 11 12.80 3.43 6.02
CA GLY A 11 13.49 2.98 4.81
C GLY A 11 12.66 2.04 3.93
N TRP A 12 11.36 1.94 4.14
CA TRP A 12 10.46 1.20 3.26
C TRP A 12 10.04 2.05 2.06
N GLU A 13 9.98 1.43 0.89
CA GLU A 13 9.48 2.05 -0.34
C GLU A 13 8.06 1.56 -0.61
N LYS A 14 7.10 2.49 -0.72
CA LYS A 14 5.72 2.20 -1.13
C LYS A 14 5.70 1.78 -2.60
N ARG A 15 5.09 0.63 -2.90
CA ARG A 15 4.95 0.11 -4.27
C ARG A 15 3.58 0.43 -4.86
N PHE A 16 2.59 -0.42 -4.58
CA PHE A 16 1.23 -0.28 -5.09
C PHE A 16 0.26 -1.06 -4.21
N VAL A 17 -1.03 -0.80 -4.41
CA VAL A 17 -2.13 -1.52 -3.77
C VAL A 17 -2.47 -2.78 -4.59
N ALA A 18 -2.60 -3.92 -3.94
CA ALA A 18 -3.00 -5.16 -4.59
C ALA A 18 -3.97 -5.97 -3.70
N CYS A 19 -4.69 -6.89 -4.34
CA CYS A 19 -5.50 -7.91 -3.70
C CYS A 19 -5.13 -9.30 -4.23
N GLU A 20 -5.61 -10.34 -3.56
CA GLU A 20 -5.37 -11.74 -3.96
C GLU A 20 -5.94 -12.05 -5.37
N PRO A 21 -5.23 -12.86 -6.17
CA PRO A 21 -3.96 -13.56 -5.87
C PRO A 21 -2.70 -12.72 -6.12
N ARG A 22 -2.84 -11.57 -6.79
CA ARG A 22 -1.72 -10.72 -7.21
C ARG A 22 -0.90 -10.21 -6.04
N LEU A 23 -1.53 -9.98 -4.89
CA LEU A 23 -0.84 -9.55 -3.67
C LEU A 23 0.20 -10.58 -3.23
N SER A 24 -0.19 -11.85 -3.05
CA SER A 24 0.74 -12.94 -2.79
C SER A 24 1.81 -13.12 -3.88
N GLU A 25 1.41 -13.14 -5.16
CA GLU A 25 2.38 -13.32 -6.27
C GLU A 25 3.49 -12.26 -6.28
N MET A 26 3.12 -11.00 -5.99
CA MET A 26 4.07 -9.90 -5.96
C MET A 26 4.92 -9.90 -4.68
N ALA A 27 4.36 -10.29 -3.54
CA ALA A 27 5.12 -10.46 -2.31
C ALA A 27 6.22 -11.51 -2.49
N GLU A 28 5.86 -12.70 -2.97
CA GLU A 28 6.80 -13.79 -3.23
C GLU A 28 7.90 -13.36 -4.21
N MET A 29 7.52 -12.73 -5.33
CA MET A 29 8.49 -12.23 -6.31
C MET A 29 9.48 -11.23 -5.70
N TYR A 30 9.02 -10.30 -4.86
CA TYR A 30 9.91 -9.32 -4.21
C TYR A 30 10.85 -9.98 -3.20
N GLU A 31 10.36 -10.95 -2.44
CA GLU A 31 11.18 -11.74 -1.50
C GLU A 31 12.26 -12.52 -2.25
N GLU A 32 11.91 -13.19 -3.36
CA GLU A 32 12.86 -13.97 -4.18
C GLU A 32 13.98 -13.12 -4.78
N ILE A 33 13.69 -11.88 -5.18
CA ILE A 33 14.71 -10.96 -5.74
C ILE A 33 15.46 -10.15 -4.66
N GLY A 34 15.29 -10.49 -3.38
CA GLY A 34 16.10 -9.97 -2.28
C GLY A 34 15.56 -8.70 -1.60
N PHE A 35 14.24 -8.50 -1.63
CA PHE A 35 13.58 -7.48 -0.81
C PHE A 35 12.92 -8.10 0.41
N GLU A 36 12.86 -7.32 1.49
CA GLU A 36 11.88 -7.54 2.54
C GLU A 36 10.54 -6.96 2.06
N VAL A 37 9.44 -7.65 2.35
CA VAL A 37 8.08 -7.22 2.02
C VAL A 37 7.28 -6.93 3.28
N HIS A 38 6.58 -5.80 3.29
CA HIS A 38 5.64 -5.41 4.34
C HIS A 38 4.29 -5.07 3.71
N LEU A 39 3.22 -5.71 4.20
CA LEU A 39 1.86 -5.53 3.67
C LEU A 39 1.00 -4.77 4.67
N GLU A 40 0.62 -3.55 4.33
CA GLU A 40 -0.19 -2.68 5.19
C GLU A 40 -1.63 -2.60 4.66
N PRO A 41 -2.69 -2.67 5.50
CA PRO A 41 -4.05 -2.48 5.03
C PRO A 41 -4.26 -1.05 4.52
N LEU A 42 -5.30 -0.86 3.69
CA LEU A 42 -5.68 0.48 3.26
C LEU A 42 -6.09 1.34 4.47
N PRO A 43 -5.71 2.63 4.49
CA PRO A 43 -6.17 3.55 5.52
C PRO A 43 -7.70 3.66 5.48
N ALA A 44 -8.31 3.83 6.66
CA ALA A 44 -9.75 4.02 6.75
C ALA A 44 -10.20 5.27 5.97
N LYS A 45 -11.45 5.27 5.51
CA LYS A 45 -12.02 6.35 4.68
C LYS A 45 -11.85 7.74 5.32
N GLU A 46 -12.05 7.86 6.63
CA GLU A 46 -11.82 9.10 7.39
C GLU A 46 -10.37 9.63 7.28
N GLU A 47 -9.40 8.74 7.13
CA GLU A 47 -7.99 9.11 6.98
C GLU A 47 -7.61 9.41 5.52
N LEU A 48 -8.38 8.91 4.54
CA LEU A 48 -8.26 9.23 3.12
C LEU A 48 -8.85 10.62 2.84
N GLU A 49 -10.02 10.93 3.38
CA GLU A 49 -10.69 12.23 3.24
C GLU A 49 -9.86 13.38 3.85
N ALA A 50 -9.08 13.11 4.90
CA ALA A 50 -8.16 14.08 5.50
C ALA A 50 -6.94 14.41 4.61
N ALA A 51 -6.57 13.53 3.68
CA ALA A 51 -5.43 13.70 2.78
C ALA A 51 -5.83 14.21 1.38
N GLU A 52 -7.06 13.92 0.95
CA GLU A 52 -7.66 14.33 -0.33
C GLU A 52 -8.13 15.80 -0.32
N ALA A 53 -7.90 16.56 0.74
CA ALA A 53 -8.17 18.01 0.76
C ALA A 53 -7.22 18.83 -0.14
N SER A 54 -6.25 18.19 -0.83
CA SER A 54 -5.22 18.90 -1.62
C SER A 54 -5.05 18.51 -3.10
N SER A 55 -5.72 17.51 -3.68
CA SER A 55 -5.83 17.33 -5.15
C SER A 55 -6.55 16.04 -5.55
N CYS A 56 -7.81 16.12 -5.97
CA CYS A 56 -8.34 15.46 -7.19
C CYS A 56 -9.85 15.77 -7.32
N ASP A 57 -10.19 16.75 -8.16
CA ASP A 57 -11.54 16.90 -8.70
C ASP A 57 -11.71 15.89 -9.85
N GLU A 58 -11.79 14.62 -9.49
CA GLU A 58 -12.22 13.54 -10.36
C GLU A 58 -12.60 12.39 -9.45
N LYS A 59 -13.83 11.88 -9.57
CA LYS A 59 -14.24 10.64 -8.90
C LYS A 59 -13.36 9.51 -9.43
N ALA A 60 -12.19 9.36 -8.83
CA ALA A 60 -11.08 8.55 -9.30
C ALA A 60 -11.38 7.06 -9.09
N CYS A 61 -10.66 6.19 -9.79
CA CYS A 61 -10.79 4.73 -9.81
C CYS A 61 -10.50 4.02 -8.46
N SER A 62 -11.11 4.47 -7.36
CA SER A 62 -10.99 3.92 -6.01
C SER A 62 -12.28 3.23 -5.53
N ALA A 63 -13.36 3.24 -6.33
CA ALA A 63 -14.64 2.61 -5.97
C ALA A 63 -14.51 1.12 -5.61
N CYS A 64 -13.56 0.38 -6.21
CA CYS A 64 -13.31 -1.02 -5.86
C CYS A 64 -12.75 -1.18 -4.43
N PHE A 65 -12.01 -0.19 -3.92
CA PHE A 65 -11.46 -0.20 -2.56
C PHE A 65 -12.52 0.11 -1.50
N GLU A 66 -13.60 0.80 -1.88
CA GLU A 66 -14.71 1.13 -0.97
C GLU A 66 -15.62 -0.08 -0.70
N VAL A 67 -15.64 -1.06 -1.60
CA VAL A 67 -16.51 -2.25 -1.49
C VAL A 67 -15.97 -3.26 -0.49
N ASP A 68 -14.65 -3.50 -0.49
CA ASP A 68 -14.01 -4.47 0.41
C ASP A 68 -12.56 -4.06 0.70
N PRO A 69 -12.34 -3.02 1.53
CA PRO A 69 -11.00 -2.46 1.78
C PRO A 69 -10.06 -3.47 2.46
N GLU A 70 -10.59 -4.44 3.19
CA GLU A 70 -9.83 -5.49 3.88
C GLU A 70 -9.12 -6.44 2.90
N ARG A 71 -9.67 -6.59 1.69
CA ARG A 71 -9.09 -7.42 0.62
C ARG A 71 -7.89 -6.78 -0.06
N TYR A 72 -7.69 -5.48 0.12
CA TYR A 72 -6.61 -4.72 -0.51
C TYR A 72 -5.55 -4.35 0.51
N ARG A 73 -4.28 -4.51 0.11
CA ARG A 73 -3.13 -4.10 0.91
C ARG A 73 -2.16 -3.29 0.08
N ILE A 74 -1.50 -2.33 0.72
CA ILE A 74 -0.37 -1.58 0.19
C ILE A 74 0.88 -2.44 0.38
N ILE A 75 1.57 -2.72 -0.73
CA ILE A 75 2.86 -3.41 -0.70
C ILE A 75 3.95 -2.37 -0.44
N PHE A 76 4.73 -2.58 0.61
CA PHE A 76 5.98 -1.87 0.88
C PHE A 76 7.15 -2.83 0.73
N THR A 77 8.25 -2.35 0.14
CA THR A 77 9.47 -3.14 -0.04
C THR A 77 10.68 -2.41 0.51
N ARG A 78 11.61 -3.13 1.11
CA ARG A 78 12.92 -2.60 1.51
C ARG A 78 13.99 -3.52 0.97
N ARG A 79 15.12 -2.98 0.51
CA ARG A 79 16.24 -3.84 0.10
C ARG A 79 16.72 -4.62 1.31
N SER A 80 16.72 -5.95 1.23
CA SER A 80 17.35 -6.78 2.26
C SER A 80 18.85 -6.54 2.14
N GLY A 81 19.40 -5.73 3.05
CA GLY A 81 20.83 -5.49 3.12
C GLY A 81 21.54 -6.82 3.33
N LYS A 82 22.29 -7.27 2.33
CA LYS A 82 23.22 -8.39 2.46
C LYS A 82 24.55 -7.88 3.00
#